data_AF-A0A965TWY6-F1
#
_entry.id   AF-A0A965TWY6-F1
#
_cell.length_a   1.000
_cell.length_b   1.000
_cell.length_c   1.000
_cell.angle_alpha   90.00
_cell.angle_beta   90.00
_cell.angle_gamma   90.00
#
_symmetry.space_group_name_H-M   'P 1'
#
loop_
_entity.id
_entity.type
_entity.pdbx_description
1 polymer ?
#
loop_
_entity_poly.entity_id
_entity_poly.type
_entity_poly.pdbx_seq_one_letter_code
_entity_poly.pdbx_strand_id
1 'polypeptide(L)'
;MEQITCPHCQAELFPYDRRDRKYRDQDGDWKILVIRRLRCSNLRCRRIHAELPDFLVPYKRYMVSSIEAVLTGTATVAPTEESTRQRWKRWYRQLRNHFLGVARSVWRQQAEIARTLFASPTIEKSSIWDETSIPLTELVRLTVNSGNWITTRTALVTGPLAL
;
A
#
# COMPACT_ATOMS: atom_id res chain seq x y z
N MET A 1 1.59 12.15 16.42
CA MET A 1 0.70 11.67 15.33
C MET A 1 1.52 11.69 14.07
N GLU A 2 1.68 10.57 13.36
CA GLU A 2 2.34 10.59 12.03
C GLU A 2 1.52 11.50 11.10
N GLN A 3 2.08 12.64 10.71
CA GLN A 3 1.40 13.57 9.80
C GLN A 3 1.64 13.10 8.37
N ILE A 4 0.57 12.61 7.74
CA ILE A 4 0.62 12.14 6.37
C ILE A 4 0.62 13.35 5.42
N THR A 5 1.68 13.49 4.63
CA THR A 5 1.81 14.54 3.61
C THR A 5 1.32 14.05 2.24
N CYS A 6 1.09 14.99 1.33
CA CYS A 6 0.74 14.66 -0.04
C CYS A 6 1.91 13.92 -0.73
N PRO A 7 1.74 12.66 -1.18
CA PRO A 7 2.80 11.91 -1.86
C PRO A 7 3.29 12.55 -3.17
N HIS A 8 2.57 13.54 -3.71
CA HIS A 8 2.94 14.20 -4.96
C HIS A 8 3.66 15.54 -4.79
N CYS A 9 3.37 16.29 -3.73
CA CYS A 9 3.93 17.64 -3.56
C CYS A 9 4.37 17.93 -2.13
N GLN A 10 4.30 16.93 -1.24
CA GLN A 10 4.71 16.98 0.17
C GLN A 10 3.96 18.02 1.04
N ALA A 11 2.98 18.74 0.47
CA ALA A 11 2.14 19.65 1.22
C ALA A 11 1.18 18.90 2.16
N GLU A 12 0.71 19.62 3.17
CA GLU A 12 -0.24 19.09 4.14
C GLU A 12 -1.57 18.64 3.51
N LEU A 13 -2.20 17.69 4.18
CA LEU A 13 -3.49 17.14 3.81
C LEU A 13 -4.51 17.53 4.87
N PHE A 14 -5.64 18.10 4.46
CA PHE A 14 -6.74 18.45 5.37
C PHE A 14 -7.94 17.52 5.17
N PRO A 15 -8.71 17.21 6.23
CA PRO A 15 -9.95 16.45 6.11
C PRO A 15 -10.88 17.07 5.06
N TYR A 16 -11.38 16.25 4.14
CA TYR A 16 -12.31 16.70 3.10
C TYR A 16 -13.70 16.09 3.31
N ASP A 17 -13.80 14.76 3.23
CA ASP A 17 -15.05 14.04 3.46
C ASP A 17 -14.77 12.56 3.81
N ARG A 18 -15.82 11.75 3.83
CA ARG A 18 -15.75 10.30 4.03
C ARG A 18 -16.42 9.57 2.87
N ARG A 19 -16.09 8.30 2.68
CA ARG A 19 -16.69 7.44 1.67
C ARG A 19 -16.71 5.99 2.12
N ASP A 20 -17.83 5.33 1.88
CA ASP A 20 -17.97 3.90 2.10
C ASP A 20 -17.19 3.09 1.06
N ARG A 21 -16.47 2.08 1.55
CA ARG A 21 -15.80 1.06 0.73
C ARG A 21 -16.22 -0.32 1.18
N LYS A 22 -16.86 -1.05 0.26
CA LYS A 22 -17.16 -2.47 0.41
C LYS A 22 -15.91 -3.31 0.14
N TYR A 23 -15.65 -4.28 1.00
CA TYR A 23 -14.63 -5.31 0.81
C TYR A 23 -15.11 -6.66 1.33
N ARG A 24 -14.48 -7.73 0.87
CA ARG A 24 -14.60 -9.08 1.42
C ARG A 24 -13.46 -9.34 2.37
N ASP A 25 -13.79 -9.84 3.55
CA ASP A 25 -12.80 -10.28 4.52
C ASP A 25 -12.21 -11.65 4.13
N GLN A 26 -11.40 -12.21 5.03
CA GLN A 26 -10.77 -13.52 4.87
C GLN A 26 -11.77 -14.68 4.77
N ASP A 27 -12.95 -14.53 5.41
CA ASP A 27 -14.03 -15.52 5.42
C ASP A 27 -14.93 -15.39 4.18
N GLY A 28 -14.74 -14.34 3.37
CA GLY A 28 -15.51 -14.06 2.17
C GLY A 28 -16.75 -13.20 2.41
N ASP A 29 -16.95 -12.74 3.65
CA ASP A 29 -18.08 -11.91 4.04
C ASP A 29 -17.92 -10.47 3.58
N TRP A 30 -19.03 -9.86 3.15
CA TRP A 30 -19.04 -8.44 2.81
C TRP A 30 -19.01 -7.58 4.07
N LYS A 31 -18.01 -6.70 4.14
CA LYS A 31 -17.88 -5.65 5.15
C LYS A 31 -17.86 -4.28 4.48
N ILE A 32 -18.20 -3.24 5.25
CA ILE A 32 -18.16 -1.84 4.82
C ILE A 32 -17.18 -1.10 5.74
N LEU A 33 -16.20 -0.44 5.13
CA LEU A 33 -15.28 0.46 5.79
C LEU A 33 -15.61 1.91 5.42
N VAL A 34 -15.66 2.80 6.40
CA VAL A 34 -15.77 4.25 6.15
C VAL A 34 -14.37 4.83 6.00
N ILE A 35 -14.00 5.19 4.77
CA ILE A 35 -12.68 5.75 4.46
C ILE A 35 -12.73 7.27 4.56
N ARG A 36 -11.78 7.84 5.29
CA ARG A 36 -11.52 9.28 5.29
C ARG A 36 -10.82 9.67 3.99
N ARG A 37 -11.28 10.76 3.38
CA ARG A 37 -10.59 11.40 2.26
C ARG A 37 -10.07 12.76 2.70
N LEU A 38 -8.84 13.03 2.32
CA LEU A 38 -8.13 14.26 2.59
C LEU A 38 -7.92 15.02 1.29
N ARG A 39 -7.85 16.35 1.35
CA ARG A 39 -7.51 17.20 0.21
C ARG A 39 -6.15 17.86 0.47
N CYS A 40 -5.31 17.83 -0.56
CA CYS A 40 -4.04 18.52 -0.53
C CYS A 40 -4.23 20.04 -0.46
N SER A 41 -3.52 20.68 0.47
CA SER A 41 -3.55 22.12 0.71
C SER A 41 -2.91 22.95 -0.40
N ASN A 42 -1.99 22.34 -1.16
CA ASN A 42 -1.34 23.01 -2.29
C ASN A 42 -2.35 23.31 -3.40
N LEU A 43 -2.54 24.60 -3.71
CA LEU A 43 -3.48 25.10 -4.72
C LEU A 43 -3.21 24.58 -6.14
N ARG A 44 -1.96 24.24 -6.46
CA ARG A 44 -1.61 23.62 -7.76
C ARG A 44 -1.88 22.12 -7.79
N CYS A 45 -1.90 21.45 -6.63
CA CYS A 45 -2.15 20.01 -6.55
C CYS A 45 -3.64 19.70 -6.38
N ARG A 46 -4.26 20.18 -5.29
CA ARG A 46 -5.67 19.96 -4.90
C ARG A 46 -6.18 18.51 -5.00
N ARG A 47 -5.27 17.53 -5.06
CA ARG A 47 -5.63 16.11 -5.18
C ARG A 47 -6.33 15.66 -3.91
N ILE A 48 -7.28 14.76 -4.11
CA ILE A 48 -7.98 14.07 -3.02
C ILE A 48 -7.29 12.73 -2.80
N HIS A 49 -6.92 12.48 -1.55
CA HIS A 49 -6.25 11.30 -1.07
C HIS A 49 -7.21 10.49 -0.20
N ALA A 50 -7.27 9.18 -0.41
CA ALA A 50 -8.04 8.30 0.47
C ALA A 50 -7.07 7.65 1.47
N GLU A 51 -7.38 7.74 2.77
CA GLU A 51 -6.68 7.02 3.84
C GLU A 51 -7.10 5.55 3.78
N LEU A 52 -6.33 4.74 3.07
CA LEU A 52 -6.60 3.32 2.93
C LEU A 52 -5.88 2.53 4.03
N PRO A 53 -6.55 1.58 4.69
CA PRO A 53 -5.86 0.67 5.60
C PRO A 53 -4.88 -0.22 4.85
N ASP A 54 -3.81 -0.61 5.53
CA ASP A 54 -2.77 -1.52 5.03
C ASP A 54 -3.29 -2.92 4.69
N PHE A 55 -4.36 -3.39 5.33
CA PHE A 55 -5.01 -4.67 4.99
C PHE A 55 -5.78 -4.64 3.66
N LEU A 56 -5.90 -3.50 2.98
CA LEU A 56 -6.53 -3.41 1.65
C LEU A 56 -5.54 -2.93 0.59
N VAL A 57 -5.49 -3.67 -0.52
CA VAL A 57 -4.83 -3.17 -1.73
C VAL A 57 -5.73 -2.10 -2.40
N PRO A 58 -5.16 -0.97 -2.86
CA PRO A 58 -5.86 -0.04 -3.75
C PRO A 58 -6.73 -0.71 -4.82
N TYR A 59 -7.97 -0.23 -4.98
CA TYR A 59 -8.97 -0.71 -5.94
C TYR A 59 -9.38 -2.19 -5.83
N LYS A 60 -8.73 -3.00 -5.00
CA LYS A 60 -9.16 -4.37 -4.70
C LYS A 60 -10.26 -4.34 -3.64
N ARG A 61 -11.16 -5.31 -3.74
CA ARG A 61 -12.31 -5.48 -2.84
C ARG A 61 -12.12 -6.65 -1.89
N TYR A 62 -10.90 -7.07 -1.68
CA TYR A 62 -10.55 -8.21 -0.83
C TYR A 62 -9.40 -7.80 0.07
N MET A 63 -9.32 -8.39 1.25
CA MET A 63 -8.17 -8.23 2.13
C MET A 63 -6.89 -8.67 1.43
N VAL A 64 -5.78 -8.02 1.79
CA VAL A 64 -4.45 -8.38 1.31
C VAL A 64 -4.14 -9.83 1.65
N SER A 65 -4.51 -10.30 2.84
CA SER A 65 -4.34 -11.70 3.26
C SER A 65 -4.98 -12.70 2.29
N SER A 66 -6.21 -12.44 1.82
CA SER A 66 -6.86 -13.28 0.80
C SER A 66 -6.10 -13.27 -0.53
N ILE A 67 -5.56 -12.12 -0.91
CA ILE A 67 -4.74 -12.00 -2.14
C ILE A 67 -3.44 -12.78 -1.98
N GLU A 68 -2.74 -12.62 -0.86
CA GLU A 68 -1.51 -13.36 -0.53
C GLU A 68 -1.74 -14.86 -0.49
N ALA A 69 -2.85 -15.32 0.11
CA ALA A 69 -3.22 -16.72 0.12
C ALA A 69 -3.42 -17.27 -1.31
N VAL A 70 -4.01 -16.49 -2.21
CA VAL A 70 -4.15 -16.88 -3.63
C VAL A 70 -2.80 -16.92 -4.35
N LEU A 71 -1.91 -15.96 -4.06
CA LEU A 71 -0.59 -15.89 -4.67
C LEU A 71 0.31 -17.04 -4.23
N THR A 72 0.22 -17.44 -2.96
CA THR A 72 0.97 -18.56 -2.37
C THR A 72 0.32 -19.92 -2.58
N GLY A 73 -0.92 -19.96 -3.10
CA GLY A 73 -1.65 -21.20 -3.34
C GLY A 73 -2.30 -21.80 -2.09
N THR A 74 -2.35 -21.05 -0.99
CA THR A 74 -2.94 -21.48 0.30
C THR A 74 -4.39 -21.04 0.49
N ALA A 75 -5.00 -20.34 -0.48
CA ALA A 75 -6.37 -19.84 -0.38
C ALA A 75 -7.43 -20.95 -0.35
N THR A 76 -8.06 -21.11 0.83
CA THR A 76 -9.12 -22.10 1.10
C THR A 76 -10.54 -21.53 1.03
N VAL A 77 -10.75 -20.27 1.43
CA VAL A 77 -12.11 -19.69 1.58
C VAL A 77 -12.50 -18.79 0.41
N ALA A 78 -11.89 -17.60 0.31
CA ALA A 78 -12.22 -16.61 -0.72
C ALA A 78 -10.97 -16.15 -1.49
N PRO A 79 -11.11 -15.81 -2.79
CA PRO A 79 -12.28 -15.92 -3.64
C PRO A 79 -12.49 -17.37 -4.11
N THR A 80 -13.75 -17.79 -4.29
CA THR A 80 -14.08 -19.11 -4.85
C THR A 80 -13.88 -19.15 -6.36
N GLU A 81 -14.01 -18.01 -7.07
CA GLU A 81 -13.94 -17.99 -8.52
C GLU A 81 -12.48 -18.01 -9.03
N GLU A 82 -12.13 -19.06 -9.79
CA GLU A 82 -10.79 -19.22 -10.36
C GLU A 82 -10.40 -18.07 -11.30
N SER A 83 -11.37 -17.50 -12.01
CA SER A 83 -11.13 -16.31 -12.84
C SER A 83 -10.64 -15.11 -12.02
N THR A 84 -11.14 -14.93 -10.79
CA THR A 84 -10.65 -13.91 -9.86
C THR A 84 -9.24 -14.22 -9.40
N ARG A 85 -8.97 -15.49 -9.03
CA ARG A 85 -7.63 -15.95 -8.63
C ARG A 85 -6.59 -15.69 -9.71
N GLN A 86 -6.89 -16.06 -10.96
CA GLN A 86 -6.01 -15.86 -12.11
C GLN A 86 -5.78 -14.37 -12.43
N ARG A 87 -6.81 -13.53 -12.32
CA ARG A 87 -6.65 -12.08 -12.48
C ARG A 87 -5.68 -11.49 -11.44
N TRP A 88 -5.71 -11.96 -10.20
CA TRP A 88 -4.79 -11.49 -9.16
C TRP A 88 -3.37 -11.97 -9.40
N LYS A 89 -3.19 -13.25 -9.74
CA LYS A 89 -1.87 -13.79 -10.12
C LYS A 89 -1.27 -12.99 -11.28
N ARG A 90 -2.07 -12.71 -12.33
CA ARG A 90 -1.63 -11.89 -13.47
C ARG A 90 -1.28 -10.47 -13.05
N TRP A 91 -2.13 -9.82 -12.27
CA TRP A 91 -1.91 -8.47 -11.74
C TRP A 91 -0.60 -8.38 -10.94
N TYR A 92 -0.37 -9.32 -10.02
CA TYR A 92 0.85 -9.33 -9.21
C TYR A 92 2.09 -9.58 -10.07
N ARG A 93 2.06 -10.56 -10.98
CA ARG A 93 3.17 -10.81 -11.92
C ARG A 93 3.56 -9.57 -12.73
N GLN A 94 2.57 -8.79 -13.18
CA GLN A 94 2.81 -7.58 -13.96
C GLN A 94 3.45 -6.45 -13.13
N LEU A 95 3.10 -6.33 -11.86
CA LEU A 95 3.54 -5.21 -11.00
C LEU A 95 4.68 -5.55 -10.04
N ARG A 96 5.00 -6.84 -9.86
CA ARG A 96 5.99 -7.30 -8.87
C ARG A 96 7.33 -6.56 -8.98
N ASN A 97 7.89 -6.48 -10.18
CA ASN A 97 9.18 -5.84 -10.39
C ASN A 97 9.14 -4.33 -10.10
N HIS A 98 8.01 -3.68 -10.38
CA HIS A 98 7.80 -2.27 -10.03
C HIS A 98 7.76 -2.08 -8.51
N PHE A 99 6.95 -2.87 -7.81
CA PHE A 99 6.86 -2.80 -6.35
C PHE A 99 8.22 -3.05 -5.68
N LEU A 100 8.95 -4.08 -6.13
CA LEU A 100 10.29 -4.37 -5.63
C LEU A 100 11.27 -3.23 -5.93
N GLY A 101 11.22 -2.64 -7.13
CA GLY A 101 12.03 -1.49 -7.49
C GLY A 101 11.78 -0.28 -6.59
N VAL A 102 10.51 0.02 -6.31
CA VAL A 102 10.12 1.11 -5.40
C VAL A 102 10.59 0.80 -3.98
N ALA A 103 10.37 -0.41 -3.46
CA ALA A 103 10.80 -0.79 -2.11
C ALA A 103 12.31 -0.63 -1.94
N ARG A 104 13.11 -1.17 -2.88
CA ARG A 104 14.58 -0.98 -2.90
C ARG A 104 14.98 0.49 -2.90
N SER A 105 14.29 1.34 -3.68
CA SER A 105 14.60 2.77 -3.74
C SER A 105 14.31 3.48 -2.42
N VAL A 106 13.14 3.20 -1.82
CA VAL A 106 12.72 3.81 -0.55
C VAL A 106 13.68 3.40 0.56
N TRP A 107 14.03 2.11 0.65
CA TRP A 107 14.97 1.63 1.66
C TRP A 107 16.38 2.22 1.50
N ARG A 108 16.88 2.38 0.27
CA ARG A 108 18.15 3.07 0.02
C ARG A 108 18.13 4.51 0.50
N GLN A 109 17.04 5.24 0.25
CA GLN A 109 16.88 6.61 0.73
C GLN A 109 16.85 6.67 2.25
N GLN A 110 16.09 5.78 2.90
CA GLN A 110 16.03 5.70 4.36
C GLN A 110 17.40 5.38 4.97
N ALA A 111 18.15 4.43 4.38
CA ALA A 111 19.49 4.09 4.83
C ALA A 111 20.47 5.27 4.69
N GLU A 112 20.39 6.02 3.58
CA GLU A 112 21.25 7.18 3.37
C GLU A 112 20.92 8.34 4.33
N ILE A 113 19.63 8.57 4.60
CA ILE A 113 19.19 9.55 5.61
C ILE A 113 19.70 9.12 6.99
N ALA A 114 19.58 7.84 7.33
CA ALA A 114 20.05 7.34 8.63
C ALA A 114 21.56 7.48 8.80
N ARG A 115 22.31 7.17 7.73
CA ARG A 115 23.78 7.32 7.69
C ARG A 115 24.22 8.77 7.87
N THR A 116 23.53 9.71 7.21
CA THR A 116 23.89 11.13 7.20
C THR A 116 23.44 11.87 8.46
N LEU A 117 22.23 11.60 8.98
CA LEU A 117 21.66 12.33 10.11
C LEU A 117 22.02 11.74 11.47
N PHE A 118 22.14 10.42 11.60
CA PHE A 118 22.31 9.77 12.90
C PHE A 118 23.72 9.24 13.13
N ALA A 119 24.62 9.32 12.14
CA ALA A 119 25.96 8.71 12.16
C ALA A 119 25.96 7.26 12.69
N SER A 120 24.81 6.58 12.58
CA SER A 120 24.64 5.22 13.06
C SER A 120 25.52 4.35 12.19
N PRO A 121 26.33 3.43 12.78
CA PRO A 121 26.80 2.32 11.99
C PRO A 121 25.54 1.71 11.40
N THR A 122 25.55 1.58 10.08
CA THR A 122 24.52 0.96 9.26
C THR A 122 23.84 -0.12 10.08
N ILE A 123 22.51 -0.24 10.03
CA ILE A 123 21.91 -1.55 10.31
C ILE A 123 22.62 -2.48 9.31
N GLU A 124 23.64 -3.17 9.82
CA GLU A 124 24.52 -4.01 9.04
C GLU A 124 23.64 -5.12 8.54
N LYS A 125 23.38 -5.08 7.23
CA LYS A 125 23.06 -6.21 6.37
C LYS A 125 22.59 -7.45 7.14
N SER A 126 21.39 -7.43 7.72
CA SER A 126 20.73 -8.72 7.93
C SER A 126 20.20 -9.10 6.55
N SER A 127 20.89 -10.02 5.88
CA SER A 127 20.34 -11.30 5.37
C SER A 127 18.86 -11.39 4.90
N ILE A 128 18.13 -10.30 4.67
CA ILE A 128 16.65 -10.24 4.60
C ILE A 128 16.20 -9.35 3.42
N TRP A 129 16.99 -9.26 2.35
CA TRP A 129 16.48 -8.84 1.04
C TRP A 129 16.13 -10.08 0.22
N ASP A 130 15.62 -11.12 0.87
CA ASP A 130 14.94 -12.15 0.12
C ASP A 130 13.67 -11.52 -0.45
N GLU A 131 13.73 -11.06 -1.69
CA GLU A 131 12.61 -10.40 -2.38
C GLU A 131 11.38 -11.30 -2.52
N THR A 132 11.55 -12.59 -2.24
CA THR A 132 10.51 -13.59 -2.09
C THR A 132 9.78 -13.54 -0.75
N SER A 133 10.36 -12.90 0.28
CA SER A 133 9.84 -12.86 1.65
C SER A 133 9.17 -11.53 2.04
N ILE A 134 9.17 -10.51 1.16
CA ILE A 134 8.55 -9.22 1.47
C ILE A 134 7.01 -9.35 1.36
N PRO A 135 6.25 -9.06 2.45
CA PRO A 135 4.80 -9.11 2.43
C PRO A 135 4.19 -8.17 1.38
N LEU A 136 3.08 -8.55 0.78
CA LEU A 136 2.38 -7.73 -0.20
C LEU A 136 1.87 -6.43 0.45
N THR A 137 1.47 -6.48 1.72
CA THR A 137 1.08 -5.30 2.51
C THR A 137 2.16 -4.23 2.49
N GLU A 138 3.41 -4.63 2.77
CA GLU A 138 4.56 -3.72 2.82
C GLU A 138 4.92 -3.17 1.43
N LEU A 139 4.94 -4.04 0.41
CA LEU A 139 5.17 -3.62 -0.98
C LEU A 139 4.14 -2.58 -1.44
N VAL A 140 2.86 -2.81 -1.11
CA VAL A 140 1.78 -1.88 -1.43
C VAL A 140 1.94 -0.58 -0.65
N ARG A 141 2.22 -0.65 0.65
CA ARG A 141 2.42 0.52 1.52
C ARG A 141 3.52 1.43 1.00
N LEU A 142 4.71 0.88 0.74
CA LEU A 142 5.86 1.62 0.22
C LEU A 142 5.54 2.25 -1.15
N THR A 143 4.86 1.50 -2.02
CA THR A 143 4.50 1.99 -3.36
C THR A 143 3.49 3.12 -3.32
N VAL A 144 2.46 3.01 -2.47
CA VAL A 144 1.42 4.03 -2.31
C VAL A 144 1.98 5.29 -1.67
N ASN A 145 2.69 5.14 -0.54
CA ASN A 145 3.16 6.29 0.24
C ASN A 145 4.28 7.07 -0.45
N SER A 146 5.04 6.43 -1.34
CA SER A 146 6.03 7.11 -2.18
C SER A 146 5.44 7.78 -3.43
N GLY A 147 4.12 7.68 -3.66
CA GLY A 147 3.46 8.25 -4.83
C GLY A 147 3.71 7.49 -6.14
N ASN A 148 4.32 6.31 -6.07
CA ASN A 148 4.66 5.47 -7.22
C ASN A 148 3.57 4.45 -7.57
N TRP A 149 2.35 4.63 -7.07
CA TRP A 149 1.25 3.71 -7.36
C TRP A 149 0.73 3.88 -8.80
N ILE A 150 0.81 2.80 -9.59
CA ILE A 150 0.43 2.80 -11.02
C ILE A 150 -1.09 2.63 -11.16
N THR A 151 -1.85 3.73 -11.06
CA THR A 151 -3.26 3.81 -11.52
C THR A 151 -3.68 5.25 -11.83
N THR A 152 -4.62 5.41 -12.77
CA THR A 152 -5.05 6.70 -13.36
C THR A 152 -6.14 7.49 -12.61
N ARG A 153 -6.59 7.10 -11.40
CA ARG A 153 -7.66 7.87 -10.72
C ARG A 153 -7.49 7.97 -9.20
N THR A 154 -7.13 9.16 -8.72
CA THR A 154 -6.90 9.55 -7.32
C THR A 154 -5.62 8.99 -6.70
N ALA A 155 -4.89 9.88 -6.03
CA ALA A 155 -3.70 9.55 -5.27
C ALA A 155 -4.13 8.84 -3.98
N LEU A 156 -3.45 7.77 -3.60
CA LEU A 156 -3.80 7.01 -2.41
C LEU A 156 -2.74 7.24 -1.35
N VAL A 157 -3.14 7.16 -0.08
CA VAL A 157 -2.20 7.11 1.02
C VAL A 157 -2.58 5.95 1.93
N THR A 158 -1.61 5.14 2.30
CA THR A 158 -1.78 4.05 3.26
C THR A 158 -1.26 4.48 4.62
N GLY A 159 -2.13 4.41 5.64
CA GLY A 159 -1.75 4.68 7.04
C GLY A 159 -1.83 3.40 7.88
N PRO A 160 -1.06 3.31 8.98
CA PRO A 160 -1.29 2.27 9.97
C PRO A 160 -2.69 2.46 10.55
N LEU A 161 -3.48 1.39 10.59
CA LEU A 161 -4.73 1.43 11.34
C LEU A 161 -4.42 1.37 12.83
N ALA A 162 -4.60 2.50 13.50
CA ALA A 162 -4.85 2.44 14.93
C ALA A 162 -6.22 1.77 15.14
N LEU A 163 -6.21 0.55 15.68
CA LEU A 163 -7.33 -0.01 16.44
C LEU A 163 -7.41 0.71 17.78
#